data_AF-A0A1Y6DAA1-F1
#
_entry.id   AF-A0A1Y6DAA1-F1
#
_cell.length_a   1.000
_cell.length_b   1.000
_cell.length_c   1.000
_cell.angle_alpha   90.00
_cell.angle_beta   90.00
_cell.angle_gamma   90.00
#
_symmetry.space_group_name_H-M   'P 1'
#
loop_
_entity.id
_entity.type
_entity.pdbx_description
1 polymer ?
#
loop_
_entity_poly.entity_id
_entity_poly.type
_entity_poly.pdbx_seq_one_letter_code
_entity_poly.pdbx_strand_id
1 'polypeptide(L)'
;MTVVEAIQTAKERGFSPELQAVALDAGDPELAYRFAYAVEEADLDALETVVLRSPHPRLVFDFALVKAERGGDVARLQEAVIASGDAGLMILFAADVEGADIERLEDAVRAHPDAKYILLFEAEMRQKGHY
;
A
#
# COMPACT_ATOMS: atom_id res chain seq x y z
N MET A 1 2.52 28.08 -13.95
CA MET A 1 1.79 27.21 -13.01
C MET A 1 2.66 26.00 -12.74
N THR A 2 3.22 25.94 -11.54
CA THR A 2 4.07 24.83 -11.08
C THR A 2 3.23 23.75 -10.40
N VAL A 3 3.77 22.54 -10.23
CA VAL A 3 3.11 21.44 -9.49
C VAL A 3 2.75 21.87 -8.07
N VAL A 4 3.58 22.70 -7.43
CA VAL A 4 3.33 23.26 -6.09
C VAL A 4 2.15 24.23 -6.10
N GLU A 5 2.08 25.13 -7.08
CA GLU A 5 0.96 26.08 -7.23
C GLU A 5 -0.37 25.36 -7.51
N ALA A 6 -0.34 24.25 -8.27
CA ALA A 6 -1.51 23.42 -8.54
C ALA A 6 -2.03 22.75 -7.25
N ILE A 7 -1.13 22.18 -6.44
CA ILE A 7 -1.47 21.56 -5.13
C ILE A 7 -1.99 22.59 -4.11
N GLN A 8 -1.49 23.83 -4.15
CA GLN A 8 -1.96 24.90 -3.27
C GLN A 8 -3.39 25.34 -3.64
N THR A 9 -3.64 25.57 -4.93
CA THR A 9 -4.93 26.03 -5.46
C THR A 9 -6.05 24.99 -5.26
N ALA A 10 -5.66 23.72 -5.33
CA ALA A 10 -6.46 22.55 -5.03
C ALA A 10 -6.94 22.45 -3.58
N LYS A 11 -6.02 22.68 -2.64
CA LYS A 11 -6.32 22.69 -1.21
C LYS A 11 -7.39 23.73 -0.86
N GLU A 12 -7.46 24.83 -1.60
CA GLU A 12 -8.41 25.93 -1.36
C GLU A 12 -9.81 25.69 -1.94
N ARG A 13 -9.96 24.79 -2.93
CA ARG A 13 -11.22 24.59 -3.67
C ARG A 13 -11.97 23.30 -3.32
N GLY A 14 -11.36 22.42 -2.52
CA GLY A 14 -11.83 21.06 -2.33
C GLY A 14 -11.39 20.15 -3.47
N PHE A 15 -11.61 18.84 -3.31
CA PHE A 15 -11.23 17.79 -4.27
C PHE A 15 -11.59 18.17 -5.71
N SER A 16 -10.64 17.99 -6.63
CA SER A 16 -10.85 18.27 -8.06
C SER A 16 -10.24 17.14 -8.91
N PRO A 17 -10.97 16.60 -9.92
CA PRO A 17 -10.45 15.58 -10.83
C PRO A 17 -9.15 15.98 -11.55
N GLU A 18 -8.92 17.28 -11.73
CA GLU A 18 -7.70 17.80 -12.35
C GLU A 18 -6.46 17.51 -11.50
N LEU A 19 -6.59 17.44 -10.17
CA LEU A 19 -5.47 17.12 -9.29
C LEU A 19 -5.12 15.66 -9.27
N GLN A 20 -6.15 14.81 -9.31
CA GLN A 20 -5.98 13.39 -9.53
C GLN A 20 -5.22 13.17 -10.84
N ALA A 21 -5.62 13.85 -11.93
CA ALA A 21 -4.91 13.79 -13.20
C ALA A 21 -3.44 14.23 -13.08
N VAL A 22 -3.16 15.34 -12.41
CA VAL A 22 -1.77 15.80 -12.18
C VAL A 22 -0.93 14.76 -11.43
N ALA A 23 -1.49 14.12 -10.38
CA ALA A 23 -0.78 13.09 -9.62
C ALA A 23 -0.51 11.84 -10.48
N LEU A 24 -1.48 11.43 -11.30
CA LEU A 24 -1.35 10.29 -12.21
C LEU A 24 -0.35 10.56 -13.34
N ASP A 25 -0.43 11.73 -13.97
CA ASP A 25 0.42 12.14 -15.10
C ASP A 25 1.88 12.30 -14.70
N ALA A 26 2.15 12.70 -13.46
CA ALA A 26 3.50 12.72 -12.91
C ALA A 26 4.14 11.32 -12.90
N GLY A 27 3.34 10.26 -12.77
CA GLY A 27 3.80 8.88 -12.78
C GLY A 27 4.76 8.53 -11.63
N ASP A 28 4.83 9.38 -10.59
CA ASP A 28 5.70 9.23 -9.44
C ASP A 28 4.96 8.46 -8.32
N PRO A 29 5.44 7.26 -7.93
CA PRO A 29 4.83 6.46 -6.88
C PRO A 29 4.73 7.17 -5.52
N GLU A 30 5.75 7.94 -5.13
CA GLU A 30 5.79 8.64 -3.85
C GLU A 30 4.76 9.77 -3.86
N LEU A 31 4.66 10.51 -4.97
CA LEU A 31 3.62 11.52 -5.13
C LEU A 31 2.22 10.89 -5.09
N ALA A 32 2.02 9.75 -5.76
CA ALA A 32 0.75 9.04 -5.78
C ALA A 32 0.33 8.60 -4.36
N TYR A 33 1.25 8.04 -3.58
CA TYR A 33 1.03 7.71 -2.18
C TYR A 33 0.67 8.93 -1.34
N ARG A 34 1.47 10.00 -1.42
CA ARG A 34 1.23 11.22 -0.64
C ARG A 34 -0.09 11.89 -1.02
N PHE A 35 -0.48 11.81 -2.29
CA PHE A 35 -1.78 12.29 -2.75
C PHE A 35 -2.92 11.45 -2.16
N ALA A 36 -2.84 10.12 -2.25
CA ALA A 36 -3.82 9.22 -1.63
C ALA A 36 -3.97 9.50 -0.14
N TYR A 37 -2.86 9.66 0.60
CA TYR A 37 -2.89 9.97 2.02
C TYR A 37 -3.56 11.32 2.33
N ALA A 38 -3.27 12.35 1.53
CA ALA A 38 -3.73 13.71 1.79
C ALA A 38 -5.15 14.02 1.28
N VAL A 39 -5.69 13.22 0.37
CA VAL A 39 -6.96 13.48 -0.31
C VAL A 39 -7.89 12.29 -0.09
N GLU A 40 -8.97 12.50 0.66
CA GLU A 40 -9.90 11.45 1.07
C GLU A 40 -10.65 10.85 -0.14
N GLU A 41 -11.08 11.71 -1.06
CA GLU A 41 -11.86 11.36 -2.25
C GLU A 41 -11.00 10.87 -3.44
N ALA A 42 -9.71 10.66 -3.24
CA ALA A 42 -8.80 10.23 -4.29
C ALA A 42 -9.21 8.88 -4.90
N ASP A 43 -9.03 8.74 -6.21
CA ASP A 43 -9.19 7.45 -6.90
C ASP A 43 -7.95 6.58 -6.60
N LEU A 44 -8.08 5.72 -5.60
CA LEU A 44 -7.01 4.86 -5.11
C LEU A 44 -6.65 3.75 -6.11
N ASP A 45 -7.59 3.28 -6.92
CA ASP A 45 -7.32 2.21 -7.89
C ASP A 45 -6.44 2.73 -9.05
N ALA A 46 -6.68 3.97 -9.48
CA ALA A 46 -5.82 4.64 -10.43
C ALA A 46 -4.41 4.89 -9.85
N LEU A 47 -4.32 5.36 -8.61
CA LEU A 47 -3.05 5.63 -7.93
C LEU A 47 -2.27 4.35 -7.63
N GLU A 48 -2.95 3.26 -7.28
CA GLU A 48 -2.34 1.94 -7.08
C GLU A 48 -1.52 1.52 -8.30
N THR A 49 -2.04 1.74 -9.51
CA THR A 49 -1.32 1.41 -10.74
C THR A 49 -0.02 2.22 -10.90
N VAL A 50 0.06 3.42 -10.32
CA VAL A 50 1.30 4.19 -10.22
C VAL A 50 2.21 3.58 -9.15
N VAL A 51 1.68 3.32 -7.95
CA VAL A 51 2.45 2.83 -6.81
C VAL A 51 3.07 1.45 -7.06
N LEU A 52 2.35 0.54 -7.72
CA LEU A 52 2.84 -0.79 -8.08
C LEU A 52 4.05 -0.79 -9.03
N ARG A 53 4.37 0.36 -9.65
CA ARG A 53 5.59 0.53 -10.46
C ARG A 53 6.81 0.92 -9.61
N SER A 54 6.63 1.19 -8.32
CA SER A 54 7.71 1.50 -7.41
C SER A 54 8.67 0.32 -7.25
N PRO A 55 9.99 0.54 -7.28
CA PRO A 55 10.96 -0.48 -6.90
C PRO A 55 11.05 -0.66 -5.37
N HIS A 56 10.32 0.13 -4.58
CA HIS A 56 10.36 0.13 -3.13
C HIS A 56 9.11 -0.56 -2.55
N PRO A 57 9.21 -1.84 -2.12
CA PRO A 57 8.06 -2.59 -1.62
C PRO A 57 7.48 -1.98 -0.33
N ARG A 58 8.28 -1.23 0.43
CA ARG A 58 7.79 -0.47 1.59
C ARG A 58 6.72 0.54 1.21
N LEU A 59 6.90 1.25 0.09
CA LEU A 59 5.90 2.21 -0.39
C LEU A 59 4.59 1.53 -0.80
N VAL A 60 4.67 0.32 -1.36
CA VAL A 60 3.51 -0.50 -1.70
C VAL A 60 2.74 -0.89 -0.43
N PHE A 61 3.45 -1.31 0.62
CA PHE A 61 2.86 -1.59 1.93
C PHE A 61 2.22 -0.32 2.55
N ASP A 62 2.93 0.81 2.58
CA ASP A 62 2.41 2.04 3.17
C ASP A 62 1.15 2.55 2.43
N PHE A 63 1.07 2.35 1.11
CA PHE A 63 -0.14 2.62 0.32
C PHE A 63 -1.28 1.64 0.62
N ALA A 64 -0.97 0.35 0.82
CA ALA A 64 -1.96 -0.66 1.18
C ALA A 64 -2.68 -0.34 2.48
N LEU A 65 -1.98 0.18 3.49
CA LEU A 65 -2.60 0.67 4.73
C LEU A 65 -3.66 1.74 4.45
N VAL A 66 -3.31 2.76 3.67
CA VAL A 66 -4.25 3.84 3.30
C VAL A 66 -5.46 3.31 2.54
N LYS A 67 -5.24 2.36 1.62
CA LYS A 67 -6.31 1.77 0.82
C LYS A 67 -7.24 0.89 1.66
N ALA A 68 -6.67 0.07 2.54
CA ALA A 68 -7.41 -0.81 3.44
C ALA A 68 -8.27 -0.03 4.43
N GLU A 69 -7.75 1.04 5.04
CA GLU A 69 -8.50 1.93 5.94
C GLU A 69 -9.76 2.53 5.28
N ARG A 70 -9.78 2.60 3.94
CA ARG A 70 -10.90 3.09 3.13
C ARG A 70 -11.72 1.97 2.50
N GLY A 71 -11.52 0.72 2.92
CA GLY A 71 -12.25 -0.47 2.46
C GLY A 71 -11.92 -0.91 1.03
N GLY A 72 -10.78 -0.48 0.48
CA GLY A 72 -10.37 -0.85 -0.87
C GLY A 72 -9.72 -2.24 -0.94
N ASP A 73 -9.77 -2.86 -2.13
CA ASP A 73 -9.13 -4.16 -2.38
C ASP A 73 -7.59 -4.04 -2.39
N VAL A 74 -6.91 -4.85 -1.60
CA VAL A 74 -5.45 -4.84 -1.43
C VAL A 74 -4.74 -6.04 -2.09
N ALA A 75 -5.46 -6.92 -2.80
CA ALA A 75 -4.90 -8.18 -3.32
C ALA A 75 -3.67 -7.97 -4.23
N ARG A 76 -3.70 -6.95 -5.11
CA ARG A 76 -2.56 -6.64 -6.00
C ARG A 76 -1.36 -6.09 -5.25
N LEU A 77 -1.59 -5.27 -4.23
CA LEU A 77 -0.55 -4.73 -3.36
C LEU A 77 0.10 -5.85 -2.53
N GLN A 78 -0.71 -6.79 -2.04
CA GLN A 78 -0.23 -7.98 -1.35
C GLN A 78 0.69 -8.82 -2.25
N GLU A 79 0.26 -9.15 -3.47
CA GLU A 79 1.08 -9.95 -4.39
C GLU A 79 2.38 -9.21 -4.77
N ALA A 80 2.37 -7.88 -4.86
CA ALA A 80 3.60 -7.11 -5.07
C ALA A 80 4.55 -7.18 -3.85
N VAL A 81 4.02 -7.17 -2.62
CA VAL A 81 4.83 -7.40 -1.42
C VAL A 81 5.37 -8.83 -1.37
N ILE A 82 4.56 -9.84 -1.73
CA ILE A 82 5.02 -11.23 -1.84
C ILE A 82 6.13 -11.36 -2.89
N ALA A 83 5.94 -10.76 -4.07
CA ALA A 83 6.92 -10.80 -5.16
C ALA A 83 8.25 -10.11 -4.80
N SER A 84 8.25 -9.19 -3.83
CA SER A 84 9.48 -8.55 -3.35
C SER A 84 10.40 -9.51 -2.57
N GLY A 85 9.86 -10.62 -2.06
CA GLY A 85 10.58 -11.58 -1.23
C GLY A 85 10.89 -11.10 0.20
N ASP A 86 10.47 -9.90 0.58
CA ASP A 86 10.67 -9.37 1.93
C ASP A 86 9.67 -9.98 2.92
N ALA A 87 10.10 -11.05 3.60
CA ALA A 87 9.28 -11.73 4.60
C ALA A 87 8.88 -10.83 5.77
N GLY A 88 9.67 -9.80 6.11
CA GLY A 88 9.31 -8.84 7.15
C GLY A 88 8.10 -8.00 6.72
N LEU A 89 8.09 -7.52 5.48
CA LEU A 89 6.94 -6.81 4.92
C LEU A 89 5.72 -7.74 4.76
N MET A 90 5.89 -9.01 4.39
CA MET A 90 4.77 -9.96 4.34
C MET A 90 4.10 -10.12 5.71
N ILE A 91 4.90 -10.26 6.78
CA ILE A 91 4.39 -10.36 8.16
C ILE A 91 3.64 -9.08 8.56
N LEU A 92 4.23 -7.90 8.29
CA LEU A 92 3.57 -6.62 8.58
C LEU A 92 2.27 -6.46 7.77
N PHE A 93 2.26 -6.88 6.51
CA PHE A 93 1.07 -6.84 5.67
C PHE A 93 -0.06 -7.67 6.27
N ALA A 94 0.23 -8.92 6.68
CA ALA A 94 -0.76 -9.79 7.31
C ALA A 94 -1.28 -9.22 8.65
N ALA A 95 -0.43 -8.51 9.39
CA ALA A 95 -0.73 -8.03 10.74
C ALA A 95 -1.46 -6.69 10.79
N ASP A 96 -1.27 -5.84 9.77
CA ASP A 96 -1.69 -4.44 9.80
C ASP A 96 -2.62 -4.04 8.66
N VAL A 97 -2.69 -4.80 7.55
CA VAL A 97 -3.52 -4.44 6.39
C VAL A 97 -4.85 -5.18 6.46
N GLU A 98 -5.93 -4.44 6.71
CA GLU A 98 -7.30 -4.99 6.67
C GLU A 98 -7.64 -5.53 5.28
N GLY A 99 -8.31 -6.69 5.22
CA GLY A 99 -8.62 -7.36 3.96
C GLY A 99 -7.46 -8.16 3.34
N ALA A 100 -6.31 -8.24 4.01
CA ALA A 100 -5.22 -9.12 3.60
C ALA A 100 -5.62 -10.60 3.65
N ASP A 101 -5.15 -11.38 2.67
CA ASP A 101 -5.27 -12.83 2.66
C ASP A 101 -4.10 -13.42 3.47
N ILE A 102 -4.39 -13.68 4.75
CA ILE A 102 -3.44 -14.17 5.74
C ILE A 102 -2.91 -15.56 5.36
N GLU A 103 -3.74 -16.45 4.83
CA GLU A 103 -3.33 -17.80 4.44
C GLU A 103 -2.29 -17.73 3.31
N ARG A 104 -2.55 -16.89 2.30
CA ARG A 104 -1.63 -16.66 1.19
C ARG A 104 -0.29 -16.06 1.62
N LEU A 105 -0.30 -15.16 2.60
CA LEU A 105 0.90 -14.57 3.20
C LEU A 105 1.65 -15.58 4.08
N GLU A 106 0.95 -16.41 4.84
CA GLU A 106 1.56 -17.49 5.63
C GLU A 106 2.31 -18.46 4.71
N ASP A 107 1.69 -18.90 3.61
CA ASP A 107 2.30 -19.78 2.62
C ASP A 107 3.57 -19.17 2.02
N ALA A 108 3.53 -17.86 1.68
CA ALA A 108 4.70 -17.15 1.17
C ALA A 108 5.82 -17.07 2.20
N VAL A 109 5.51 -16.78 3.47
CA VAL A 109 6.49 -16.71 4.56
C VAL A 109 7.06 -18.11 4.87
N ARG A 110 6.24 -19.17 4.84
CA ARG A 110 6.67 -20.55 5.04
C ARG A 110 7.64 -21.03 3.96
N ALA A 111 7.53 -20.50 2.74
CA ALA A 111 8.46 -20.77 1.66
C ALA A 111 9.81 -20.02 1.79
N HIS A 112 9.92 -19.06 2.71
CA HIS A 112 11.16 -18.32 2.92
C HIS A 112 12.25 -19.24 3.54
N PRO A 113 13.51 -19.19 3.06
CA PRO A 113 14.56 -20.14 3.47
C PRO A 113 14.97 -20.01 4.94
N ASP A 114 14.78 -18.85 5.54
CA ASP A 114 15.05 -18.61 6.96
C ASP A 114 13.80 -18.88 7.79
N ALA A 115 13.81 -20.01 8.50
CA ALA A 115 12.70 -20.48 9.33
C ALA A 115 12.34 -19.54 10.49
N LYS A 116 13.18 -18.54 10.82
CA LYS A 116 12.81 -17.54 11.85
C LYS A 116 11.56 -16.75 11.46
N TYR A 117 11.30 -16.55 10.17
CA TYR A 117 10.20 -15.71 9.72
C TYR A 117 8.84 -16.37 9.92
N ILE A 118 8.71 -17.69 9.75
CA ILE A 118 7.45 -18.37 10.07
C ILE A 118 7.17 -18.34 11.58
N LEU A 119 8.20 -18.47 12.42
CA LEU A 119 8.04 -18.32 13.88
C LEU A 119 7.61 -16.90 14.27
N LEU A 120 8.17 -15.88 13.59
CA LEU A 120 7.76 -14.49 13.80
C LEU A 120 6.32 -14.24 13.32
N PHE A 121 5.95 -14.78 12.16
CA PHE A 121 4.58 -14.71 11.64
C PHE A 121 3.58 -15.28 12.63
N GLU A 122 3.80 -16.51 13.10
CA GLU A 122 2.91 -17.17 14.09
C GLU A 122 2.84 -16.38 15.40
N ALA A 123 3.94 -15.75 15.83
CA ALA A 123 3.96 -14.91 17.03
C ALA A 123 3.17 -13.61 16.85
N GLU A 124 3.29 -12.94 15.71
CA GLU A 124 2.53 -11.72 15.38
C GLU A 124 1.04 -12.02 15.23
N MET A 125 0.68 -13.07 14.49
CA MET A 125 -0.73 -13.43 14.30
C MET A 125 -1.44 -13.80 15.62
N ARG A 126 -0.73 -14.47 16.54
CA ARG A 126 -1.24 -14.75 17.90
C ARG A 126 -1.45 -13.47 18.71
N GLN A 127 -0.54 -12.49 18.60
CA GLN A 127 -0.68 -11.21 19.30
C GLN A 127 -1.85 -10.38 18.76
N LYS A 128 -2.10 -10.45 17.45
CA LYS A 128 -3.18 -9.73 16.75
C LYS A 128 -4.55 -10.43 16.83
N GLY A 129 -4.61 -11.65 17.35
CA GLY A 129 -5.85 -12.41 17.52
C GLY A 129 -6.36 -13.11 16.26
N HIS A 130 -5.47 -13.38 15.30
CA HIS A 130 -5.78 -14.10 14.07
C HIS A 130 -5.68 -15.63 14.22
N TYR A 131 -5.16 -16.15 15.35
CA TYR A 131 -5.07 -17.58 15.72
C TYR A 131 -5.38 -17.78 17.21
#